data_AF-A0A7S2MAM4-F1
#
_entry.id   AF-A0A7S2MAM4-F1
#
_cell.length_a   1.000
_cell.length_b   1.000
_cell.length_c   1.000
_cell.angle_alpha   90.00
_cell.angle_beta   90.00
_cell.angle_gamma   90.00
#
_symmetry.space_group_name_H-M   'P 1'
#
loop_
_entity.id
_entity.type
_entity.pdbx_description
1 polymer ?
#
loop_
_entity_poly.entity_id
_entity_poly.type
_entity_poly.pdbx_seq_one_letter_code
_entity_poly.pdbx_strand_id
1 'polypeptide(L)'
;MRPPLNAKPINATDFQDLCTSIGLTLHAVQKGPSKFMIMELQQLASQHYFTTSHLLKLIDCFQDDHYMSDIIVALFGRLLDLHNLGSMLDLAPTTVANQVNRRLGRLNVMSPLRPSGNYVLRMNELDQLRLLRILMDIAEAEATSSLEADSHSDINIVKLYQMKGNLSSINKKTQHMTVRLTYKETSMAESRVPNFRRREDFLKTFLVGSTPMHPDVTEIIKQYNEMSAAGFVVNGDIARCHASFVKTSKDDGTSKKD
;
A
#
# COMPACT_ATOMS: atom_id res chain seq x y z
N MET A 1 3.20 2.38 17.98
CA MET A 1 2.01 2.93 18.67
C MET A 1 1.30 3.79 17.63
N ARG A 2 0.00 3.59 17.37
CA ARG A 2 -0.71 4.36 16.33
C ARG A 2 -0.87 5.83 16.73
N PRO A 3 -0.92 6.76 15.76
CA PRO A 3 -1.33 8.12 16.04
C PRO A 3 -2.75 8.15 16.65
N PRO A 4 -3.01 9.01 17.64
CA PRO A 4 -4.36 9.26 18.13
C PRO A 4 -5.22 9.92 17.05
N LEU A 5 -6.55 9.75 17.11
CA LEU A 5 -7.48 10.27 16.09
C LEU A 5 -7.40 11.78 15.85
N ASN A 6 -7.05 12.54 16.89
CA ASN A 6 -6.91 13.99 16.85
C ASN A 6 -5.48 14.44 16.51
N ALA A 7 -4.57 13.51 16.20
CA ALA A 7 -3.24 13.86 15.74
C ALA A 7 -3.33 14.67 14.44
N LYS A 8 -2.56 15.75 14.41
CA LYS A 8 -2.43 16.59 13.22
C LYS A 8 -1.10 16.28 12.53
N PRO A 9 -1.06 16.30 11.20
CA PRO A 9 0.21 16.20 10.49
C PRO A 9 1.08 17.39 10.87
N ILE A 10 2.39 17.19 10.85
CA ILE A 10 3.37 18.27 10.88
C ILE A 10 2.99 19.32 9.83
N ASN A 11 2.99 20.60 10.21
CA ASN A 11 2.66 21.67 9.28
C ASN A 11 3.83 21.89 8.30
N ALA A 12 3.59 22.64 7.22
CA ALA A 12 4.60 22.83 6.17
C ALA A 12 5.87 23.55 6.65
N THR A 13 5.72 24.55 7.53
CA THR A 13 6.83 25.32 8.10
C THR A 13 7.68 24.43 9.01
N ASP A 14 7.04 23.76 9.97
CA ASP A 14 7.71 22.82 10.89
C ASP A 14 8.40 21.70 10.11
N PHE A 15 7.80 21.20 9.03
CA PHE A 15 8.40 20.16 8.20
C PHE A 15 9.64 20.66 7.46
N GLN A 16 9.61 21.89 6.95
CA GLN A 16 10.76 22.52 6.30
C GLN A 16 11.90 22.80 7.30
N ASP A 17 11.55 23.30 8.48
CA ASP A 17 12.48 23.55 9.57
C ASP A 17 13.11 22.24 10.06
N LEU A 18 12.31 21.19 10.17
CA LEU A 18 12.76 19.83 10.47
C LEU A 18 13.79 19.37 9.44
N CYS A 19 13.46 19.43 8.14
CA CYS A 19 14.38 19.02 7.08
C CYS A 19 15.69 19.80 7.14
N THR A 20 15.61 21.11 7.36
CA THR A 20 16.79 21.98 7.48
C THR A 20 17.64 21.62 8.69
N SER A 21 17.02 21.33 9.84
CA SER A 21 17.72 20.98 11.09
C SER A 21 18.53 19.69 10.98
N ILE A 22 18.01 18.71 10.23
CA ILE A 22 18.70 17.44 9.97
C ILE A 22 19.63 17.51 8.74
N GLY A 23 19.82 18.71 8.18
CA GLY A 23 20.71 18.97 7.04
C GLY A 23 20.18 18.49 5.70
N LEU A 24 18.87 18.25 5.56
CA LEU A 24 18.22 17.90 4.30
C LEU A 24 17.73 19.13 3.54
N THR A 25 18.01 19.13 2.25
CA THR A 25 17.42 20.07 1.28
C THR A 25 16.48 19.26 0.40
N LEU A 26 15.17 19.54 0.45
CA LEU A 26 14.11 18.79 -0.24
C LEU A 26 14.25 18.67 -1.78
N HIS A 27 15.23 19.33 -2.37
CA HIS A 27 15.52 19.32 -3.81
C HIS A 27 16.96 18.89 -4.14
N ALA A 28 17.73 18.46 -3.14
CA ALA A 28 19.10 18.00 -3.33
C ALA A 28 19.24 16.56 -2.87
N VAL A 29 19.71 15.71 -3.78
CA VAL A 29 19.99 14.31 -3.48
C VAL A 29 21.28 14.21 -2.69
N GLN A 30 21.22 13.56 -1.53
CA GLN A 30 22.38 13.34 -0.68
C GLN A 30 22.99 11.95 -0.89
N LYS A 31 24.32 11.87 -0.81
CA LYS A 31 25.08 10.61 -0.94
C LYS A 31 24.86 9.65 0.25
N GLY A 32 24.23 10.11 1.32
CA GLY A 32 23.78 9.28 2.44
C GLY A 32 23.54 10.09 3.71
N PRO A 33 22.51 9.77 4.51
CA PRO A 33 22.31 10.33 5.82
C PRO A 33 23.45 9.87 6.74
N SER A 34 23.93 10.77 7.60
CA SER A 34 24.75 10.36 8.74
C SER A 34 23.90 9.54 9.72
N LYS A 35 24.53 8.66 10.52
CA LYS A 35 23.81 7.98 11.63
C LYS A 35 23.12 8.97 12.57
N PHE A 36 23.68 10.17 12.72
CA PHE A 36 23.09 11.26 13.49
C PHE A 36 21.76 11.73 12.88
N MET A 37 21.67 11.84 11.55
CA MET A 37 20.44 12.22 10.86
C MET A 37 19.29 11.24 11.12
N ILE A 38 19.55 9.93 11.09
CA ILE A 38 18.53 8.92 11.39
C ILE A 38 18.09 9.00 12.86
N MET A 39 19.03 9.23 13.77
CA MET A 39 18.73 9.39 15.19
C MET A 39 17.90 10.65 15.47
N GLU A 40 18.24 11.78 14.84
CA GLU A 40 17.47 13.02 14.89
C GLU A 40 16.08 12.84 14.27
N LEU A 41 15.98 12.16 13.14
CA LEU A 41 14.70 11.84 12.52
C LEU A 41 13.83 11.00 13.46
N GLN A 42 14.40 9.99 14.14
CA GLN A 42 13.68 9.19 15.13
C GLN A 42 13.24 10.02 16.34
N GLN A 43 14.08 10.94 16.81
CA GLN A 43 13.76 11.86 17.90
C GLN A 43 12.62 12.81 17.48
N LEU A 44 12.67 13.38 16.28
CA LEU A 44 11.63 14.27 15.76
C LEU A 44 10.34 13.50 15.46
N ALA A 45 10.46 12.26 14.98
CA ALA A 45 9.35 11.34 14.84
C ALA A 45 8.65 11.05 16.17
N SER A 46 9.36 11.21 17.30
CA SER A 46 8.72 11.07 18.62
C SER A 46 7.72 12.19 18.93
N GLN A 47 7.90 13.37 18.30
CA GLN A 47 7.18 14.61 18.59
C GLN A 47 6.10 14.93 17.56
N HIS A 48 6.28 14.47 16.31
CA HIS A 48 5.40 14.82 15.20
C HIS A 48 4.76 13.59 14.56
N TYR A 49 3.71 13.86 13.77
CA TYR A 49 3.06 12.89 12.91
C TYR A 49 3.21 13.31 11.45
N PHE A 50 3.29 12.32 10.57
CA PHE A 50 3.60 12.52 9.15
C PHE A 50 2.50 11.95 8.28
N THR A 51 2.46 12.40 7.04
CA THR A 51 1.68 11.75 5.98
C THR A 51 2.61 10.97 5.06
N THR A 52 2.07 10.07 4.26
CA THR A 52 2.81 9.39 3.20
C THR A 52 3.40 10.37 2.18
N SER A 53 2.77 11.54 1.98
CA SER A 53 3.34 12.62 1.17
C SER A 53 4.58 13.26 1.79
N HIS A 54 4.63 13.45 3.11
CA HIS A 54 5.85 13.89 3.80
C HIS A 54 6.96 12.85 3.71
N LEU A 55 6.59 11.57 3.89
CA LEU A 55 7.53 10.45 3.74
C LEU A 55 8.14 10.38 2.34
N LEU A 56 7.32 10.56 1.28
CA LEU A 56 7.79 10.58 -0.10
C LEU A 56 8.86 11.66 -0.32
N LYS A 57 8.59 12.89 0.13
CA LYS A 57 9.55 14.00 0.05
C LYS A 57 10.87 13.71 0.77
N LEU A 58 10.81 13.02 1.91
CA LEU A 58 12.02 12.64 2.65
C LEU A 58 12.82 11.59 1.88
N ILE A 59 12.19 10.53 1.38
CA ILE A 59 12.91 9.47 0.67
C ILE A 59 13.48 9.94 -0.68
N ASP A 60 12.84 10.90 -1.34
CA ASP A 60 13.32 11.52 -2.59
C ASP A 60 14.66 12.27 -2.40
N CYS A 61 15.04 12.57 -1.16
CA CYS A 61 16.34 13.19 -0.84
C CYS A 61 17.51 12.20 -0.85
N PHE A 62 17.25 10.90 -0.99
CA PHE A 62 18.27 9.85 -0.87
C PHE A 62 18.40 9.05 -2.18
N GLN A 63 19.60 8.54 -2.44
CA GLN A 63 19.87 7.64 -3.58
C GLN A 63 19.97 6.17 -3.17
N ASP A 64 20.26 5.90 -1.91
CA ASP A 64 20.49 4.55 -1.41
C ASP A 64 19.19 3.94 -0.87
N ASP A 65 18.85 2.77 -1.42
CA ASP A 65 17.66 2.00 -1.04
C ASP A 65 17.63 1.62 0.45
N HIS A 66 18.80 1.37 1.06
CA HIS A 66 18.88 1.06 2.48
C HIS A 66 18.40 2.23 3.34
N TYR A 67 18.81 3.45 3.01
CA TYR A 67 18.39 4.64 3.77
C TYR A 67 16.92 4.98 3.56
N MET A 68 16.42 4.90 2.32
CA MET A 68 14.99 5.10 2.06
C MET A 68 14.15 4.13 2.91
N SER A 69 14.57 2.87 2.92
CA SER A 69 13.84 1.82 3.62
C SER A 69 13.97 1.92 5.15
N ASP A 70 15.08 2.45 5.70
CA ASP A 70 15.23 2.76 7.13
C ASP A 70 14.32 3.90 7.57
N ILE A 71 14.22 4.95 6.76
CA ILE A 71 13.35 6.11 7.00
C ILE A 71 11.87 5.68 7.03
N ILE A 72 11.45 4.87 6.05
CA ILE A 72 10.08 4.34 6.00
C ILE A 72 9.76 3.54 7.27
N VAL A 73 10.68 2.66 7.69
CA VAL A 73 10.50 1.85 8.91
C VAL A 73 10.47 2.71 10.17
N ALA A 74 11.35 3.72 10.26
CA ALA A 74 11.41 4.64 11.39
C ALA A 74 10.13 5.47 11.54
N LEU A 75 9.57 5.94 10.42
CA LEU A 75 8.38 6.78 10.39
C LEU A 75 7.06 6.00 10.36
N PHE A 76 7.09 4.70 10.09
CA PHE A 76 5.90 3.85 9.95
C PHE A 76 4.88 4.04 11.07
N GLY A 77 5.33 4.01 12.33
CA GLY A 77 4.46 4.17 13.50
C GLY A 77 3.87 5.58 13.67
N ARG A 78 4.28 6.54 12.85
CA ARG A 78 3.92 7.96 12.91
C ARG A 78 3.16 8.45 11.68
N LEU A 79 2.81 7.56 10.76
CA LEU A 79 2.00 7.88 9.58
C LEU A 79 0.51 7.96 9.94
N LEU A 80 -0.12 9.08 9.61
CA LEU A 80 -1.56 9.30 9.81
C LEU A 80 -2.42 8.60 8.76
N ASP A 81 -1.97 8.65 7.51
CA ASP A 81 -2.63 8.09 6.33
C ASP A 81 -1.98 6.75 5.93
N LEU A 82 -1.77 5.87 6.92
CA LEU A 82 -1.12 4.57 6.74
C LEU A 82 -1.71 3.74 5.58
N HIS A 83 -3.00 3.91 5.28
CA HIS A 83 -3.69 3.24 4.18
C HIS A 83 -3.11 3.57 2.79
N ASN A 84 -2.35 4.66 2.65
CA ASN A 84 -1.66 5.04 1.42
C ASN A 84 -0.23 4.47 1.32
N LEU A 85 0.30 3.84 2.38
CA LEU A 85 1.68 3.36 2.39
C LEU A 85 1.92 2.28 1.33
N GLY A 86 0.97 1.36 1.13
CA GLY A 86 1.06 0.34 0.08
C GLY A 86 1.27 0.95 -1.31
N SER A 87 0.40 1.90 -1.69
CA SER A 87 0.50 2.60 -2.98
C SER A 87 1.80 3.41 -3.11
N MET A 88 2.29 3.99 -2.02
CA MET A 88 3.59 4.68 -2.00
C MET A 88 4.77 3.71 -2.19
N LEU A 89 4.70 2.50 -1.61
CA LEU A 89 5.72 1.46 -1.81
C LEU A 89 5.71 0.90 -3.24
N ASP A 90 4.57 0.91 -3.94
CA ASP A 90 4.51 0.51 -5.34
C ASP A 90 5.21 1.51 -6.28
N LEU A 91 5.41 2.76 -5.83
CA LEU A 91 6.20 3.77 -6.55
C LEU A 91 7.69 3.73 -6.20
N ALA A 92 8.05 3.11 -5.07
CA ALA A 92 9.44 3.01 -4.63
C ALA A 92 10.21 1.93 -5.42
N PRO A 93 11.56 1.97 -5.45
CA PRO A 93 12.36 0.88 -6.00
C PRO A 93 11.98 -0.47 -5.38
N THR A 94 11.95 -1.54 -6.19
CA THR A 94 11.52 -2.87 -5.75
C THR A 94 12.36 -3.40 -4.57
N THR A 95 13.64 -3.05 -4.54
CA THR A 95 14.58 -3.30 -3.44
C THR A 95 14.11 -2.65 -2.13
N VAL A 96 13.73 -1.37 -2.15
CA VAL A 96 13.17 -0.63 -1.00
C VAL A 96 11.89 -1.30 -0.51
N ALA A 97 10.95 -1.54 -1.42
CA ALA A 97 9.67 -2.19 -1.09
C ALA A 97 9.89 -3.55 -0.43
N ASN A 98 10.80 -4.37 -0.96
CA ASN A 98 11.13 -5.68 -0.38
C ASN A 98 11.75 -5.56 1.02
N GLN A 99 12.63 -4.59 1.25
CA GLN A 99 13.25 -4.36 2.57
C GLN A 99 12.23 -3.89 3.61
N VAL A 100 11.29 -3.01 3.23
CA VAL A 100 10.20 -2.56 4.09
C VAL A 100 9.26 -3.72 4.41
N ASN A 101 8.83 -4.48 3.40
CA ASN A 101 7.93 -5.62 3.59
C ASN A 101 8.53 -6.72 4.47
N ARG A 102 9.84 -6.97 4.36
CA ARG A 102 10.53 -7.94 5.22
C ARG A 102 10.56 -7.52 6.69
N ARG A 103 10.62 -6.21 6.97
CA ARG A 103 10.74 -5.68 8.33
C ARG A 103 9.41 -5.39 9.00
N LEU A 104 8.44 -4.89 8.23
CA LEU A 104 7.13 -4.52 8.75
C LEU A 104 6.09 -5.62 8.53
N GLY A 105 6.25 -6.49 7.54
CA GLY A 105 5.23 -7.45 7.13
C GLY A 105 4.17 -6.82 6.23
N ARG A 106 3.74 -7.55 5.19
CA ARG A 106 2.82 -7.02 4.17
C ARG A 106 1.43 -6.68 4.74
N LEU A 107 0.95 -7.43 5.76
CA LEU A 107 -0.31 -7.16 6.46
C LEU A 107 -0.33 -5.82 7.21
N ASN A 108 0.84 -5.24 7.47
CA ASN A 108 0.97 -3.98 8.20
C ASN A 108 1.06 -2.75 7.28
N VAL A 109 1.42 -2.94 6.01
CA VAL A 109 1.63 -1.84 5.04
C VAL A 109 0.55 -1.78 3.95
N MET A 110 -0.22 -2.85 3.79
CA MET A 110 -1.21 -3.01 2.73
C MET A 110 -2.64 -2.70 3.23
N SER A 111 -3.50 -2.27 2.30
CA SER A 111 -4.95 -2.19 2.52
C SER A 111 -5.69 -3.25 1.69
N PRO A 112 -6.57 -4.07 2.26
CA PRO A 112 -7.37 -5.03 1.50
C PRO A 112 -8.40 -4.35 0.60
N LEU A 113 -8.68 -3.06 0.80
CA LEU A 113 -9.52 -2.28 -0.12
C LEU A 113 -8.81 -2.00 -1.45
N ARG A 114 -7.47 -2.02 -1.45
CA ARG A 114 -6.58 -1.88 -2.62
C ARG A 114 -5.69 -3.12 -2.75
N PRO A 115 -6.25 -4.29 -3.10
CA PRO A 115 -5.49 -5.53 -3.14
C PRO A 115 -4.59 -5.64 -4.37
N SER A 116 -4.57 -4.65 -5.25
CA SER A 116 -3.83 -4.70 -6.50
C SER A 116 -2.32 -4.74 -6.31
N GLY A 117 -1.63 -5.37 -7.25
CA GLY A 117 -0.17 -5.39 -7.29
C GLY A 117 0.43 -6.78 -7.43
N ASN A 118 1.76 -6.82 -7.38
CA ASN A 118 2.56 -8.04 -7.51
C ASN A 118 3.01 -8.52 -6.13
N TYR A 119 2.83 -9.81 -5.88
CA TYR A 119 3.10 -10.48 -4.61
C TYR A 119 4.15 -11.55 -4.81
N VAL A 120 5.19 -11.51 -3.98
CA VAL A 120 6.21 -12.56 -3.87
C VAL A 120 6.15 -13.08 -2.44
N LEU A 121 5.49 -14.22 -2.26
CA LEU A 121 5.14 -14.79 -0.95
C LEU A 121 5.94 -16.06 -0.68
N ARG A 122 6.76 -16.04 0.35
CA ARG A 122 7.52 -17.16 0.89
C ARG A 122 6.64 -17.98 1.84
N MET A 123 6.59 -19.27 1.58
CA MET A 123 5.67 -20.17 2.26
C MET A 123 6.15 -20.60 3.66
N ASN A 124 7.34 -20.16 4.10
CA ASN A 124 7.82 -20.33 5.47
C ASN A 124 7.42 -19.18 6.42
N GLU A 125 6.91 -18.07 5.91
CA GLU A 125 6.55 -16.91 6.71
C GLU A 125 5.04 -16.88 6.98
N LEU A 126 4.64 -17.03 8.24
CA LEU A 126 3.22 -17.15 8.63
C LEU A 126 2.36 -15.96 8.17
N ASP A 127 2.89 -14.75 8.22
CA ASP A 127 2.15 -13.55 7.77
C ASP A 127 1.93 -13.55 6.25
N GLN A 128 2.88 -14.09 5.48
CA GLN A 128 2.75 -14.19 4.03
C GLN A 128 1.76 -15.29 3.64
N LEU A 129 1.71 -16.38 4.42
CA LEU A 129 0.69 -17.42 4.30
C LEU A 129 -0.71 -16.87 4.58
N ARG A 130 -0.87 -16.09 5.65
CA ARG A 130 -2.14 -15.42 5.96
C ARG A 130 -2.55 -14.47 4.84
N LEU A 131 -1.62 -13.68 4.32
CA LEU A 131 -1.90 -12.80 3.19
C LEU A 131 -2.35 -13.57 1.95
N LEU A 132 -1.66 -14.67 1.60
CA LEU A 132 -2.05 -15.53 0.48
C LEU A 132 -3.50 -16.01 0.64
N ARG A 133 -3.86 -16.50 1.83
CA ARG A 133 -5.21 -16.96 2.13
C ARG A 133 -6.23 -15.83 1.91
N ILE A 134 -5.96 -14.64 2.44
CA ILE A 134 -6.84 -13.49 2.29
C ILE A 134 -7.01 -13.11 0.81
N LEU A 135 -5.92 -13.06 0.03
CA LEU A 135 -5.99 -12.72 -1.40
C LEU A 135 -6.85 -13.73 -2.18
N MET A 136 -6.71 -15.02 -1.87
CA MET A 136 -7.55 -16.06 -2.46
C MET A 136 -9.01 -15.92 -2.06
N ASP A 137 -9.29 -15.64 -0.78
CA ASP A 137 -10.65 -15.50 -0.28
C ASP A 137 -11.33 -14.24 -0.85
N ILE A 138 -10.60 -13.13 -1.06
CA ILE A 138 -11.11 -11.95 -1.76
C ILE A 138 -11.41 -12.30 -3.22
N ALA A 139 -10.48 -12.95 -3.93
CA ALA A 139 -10.68 -13.32 -5.33
C ALA A 139 -11.87 -14.27 -5.52
N GLU A 140 -12.02 -15.27 -4.64
CA GLU A 140 -13.17 -16.19 -4.63
C GLU A 140 -14.49 -15.43 -4.41
N ALA A 141 -14.50 -14.48 -3.47
CA ALA A 141 -15.69 -13.69 -3.15
C ALA A 141 -16.07 -12.65 -4.22
N GLU A 142 -15.10 -12.20 -5.03
CA GLU A 142 -15.33 -11.34 -6.19
C GLU A 142 -15.79 -12.13 -7.42
N ALA A 143 -15.73 -13.47 -7.38
CA ALA A 143 -16.07 -14.37 -8.49
C ALA A 143 -15.35 -14.01 -9.81
N THR A 144 -14.16 -13.41 -9.69
CA THR A 144 -13.37 -12.89 -10.80
C THR A 144 -12.03 -13.60 -10.91
N SER A 145 -11.49 -13.68 -12.12
CA SER A 145 -10.09 -14.08 -12.37
C SER A 145 -9.12 -12.95 -11.97
N SER A 146 -9.32 -12.33 -10.80
CA SER A 146 -8.48 -11.22 -10.31
C SER A 146 -7.07 -11.69 -9.94
N LEU A 147 -6.91 -12.95 -9.56
CA LEU A 147 -5.62 -13.52 -9.16
C LEU A 147 -4.99 -14.28 -10.34
N GLU A 148 -3.81 -13.83 -10.76
CA GLU A 148 -3.01 -14.47 -11.81
C GLU A 148 -1.70 -14.97 -11.20
N ALA A 149 -1.27 -16.18 -11.53
CA ALA A 149 0.04 -16.69 -11.11
C ALA A 149 1.11 -16.41 -12.15
N ASP A 150 2.30 -16.06 -11.66
CA ASP A 150 3.51 -15.97 -12.46
C ASP A 150 4.00 -17.39 -12.80
N SER A 151 4.53 -17.57 -14.01
CA SER A 151 5.12 -18.84 -14.46
C SER A 151 6.35 -19.26 -13.64
N HIS A 152 7.01 -18.32 -12.96
CA HIS A 152 8.16 -18.55 -12.08
C HIS A 152 7.76 -18.86 -10.63
N SER A 153 6.47 -19.04 -10.34
CA SER A 153 5.99 -19.50 -9.03
C SER A 153 6.31 -20.98 -8.83
N ASP A 154 6.85 -21.36 -7.67
CA ASP A 154 7.13 -22.77 -7.33
C ASP A 154 5.85 -23.60 -7.20
N ILE A 155 4.71 -22.93 -6.96
CA ILE A 155 3.39 -23.54 -6.83
C ILE A 155 2.44 -22.89 -7.82
N ASN A 156 1.80 -23.74 -8.63
CA ASN A 156 0.74 -23.33 -9.55
C ASN A 156 -0.53 -22.93 -8.78
N ILE A 157 -1.22 -21.89 -9.27
CA ILE A 157 -2.48 -21.39 -8.70
C ILE A 157 -3.58 -22.46 -8.55
N VAL A 158 -3.69 -23.39 -9.48
CA VAL A 158 -4.66 -24.51 -9.40
C VAL A 158 -4.39 -25.36 -8.17
N LYS A 159 -3.10 -25.63 -7.89
CA LYS A 159 -2.69 -26.38 -6.71
C LYS A 159 -2.97 -25.59 -5.43
N LEU A 160 -2.80 -24.26 -5.44
CA LEU A 160 -3.15 -23.41 -4.30
C LEU A 160 -4.66 -23.49 -3.98
N TYR A 161 -5.53 -23.40 -4.99
CA TYR A 161 -6.98 -23.55 -4.82
C TYR A 161 -7.38 -24.95 -4.35
N GLN A 162 -6.74 -26.01 -4.87
CA GLN A 162 -6.96 -27.38 -4.40
C GLN A 162 -6.58 -27.54 -2.93
N MET A 163 -5.52 -26.87 -2.49
CA MET A 163 -5.12 -26.84 -1.08
C MET A 163 -6.08 -26.00 -0.23
N LYS A 164 -7.06 -25.28 -0.83
CA LYS A 164 -8.01 -24.36 -0.16
C LYS A 164 -7.35 -23.39 0.80
N GLY A 165 -6.11 -22.99 0.53
CA GLY A 165 -5.32 -22.21 1.48
C GLY A 165 -5.23 -22.86 2.88
N ASN A 166 -5.42 -24.17 3.00
CA ASN A 166 -5.18 -24.94 4.22
C ASN A 166 -3.66 -25.15 4.36
N LEU A 167 -3.01 -24.04 4.72
CA LEU A 167 -1.56 -23.90 4.80
C LEU A 167 -0.99 -24.61 6.05
N SER A 168 -1.85 -25.17 6.91
CA SER A 168 -1.44 -26.14 7.95
C SER A 168 -0.88 -27.43 7.34
N SER A 169 -1.23 -27.72 6.09
CA SER A 169 -0.68 -28.80 5.27
C SER A 169 0.63 -28.43 4.59
N ILE A 170 1.18 -27.23 4.81
CA ILE A 170 2.54 -26.87 4.38
C ILE A 170 3.51 -27.72 5.17
N ASN A 171 3.70 -28.91 4.64
CA ASN A 171 4.66 -29.88 5.08
C ASN A 171 6.06 -29.25 4.98
N LYS A 172 7.06 -29.85 5.66
CA LYS A 172 8.48 -29.43 5.55
C LYS A 172 8.94 -29.23 4.09
N LYS A 173 8.31 -29.93 3.13
CA LYS A 173 8.60 -29.87 1.69
C LYS A 173 8.24 -28.54 1.01
N THR A 174 7.25 -27.81 1.49
CA THR A 174 6.78 -26.58 0.83
C THR A 174 7.24 -25.30 1.53
N GLN A 175 7.95 -25.41 2.65
CA GLN A 175 8.45 -24.26 3.42
C GLN A 175 9.45 -23.40 2.62
N HIS A 176 10.24 -24.02 1.75
CA HIS A 176 11.21 -23.30 0.92
C HIS A 176 10.62 -22.70 -0.36
N MET A 177 9.34 -22.94 -0.64
CA MET A 177 8.70 -22.50 -1.88
C MET A 177 8.31 -21.02 -1.81
N THR A 178 8.35 -20.38 -2.98
CA THR A 178 7.92 -19.02 -3.22
C THR A 178 6.75 -19.03 -4.20
N VAL A 179 5.67 -18.36 -3.80
CA VAL A 179 4.49 -18.14 -4.61
C VAL A 179 4.54 -16.73 -5.18
N ARG A 180 4.39 -16.61 -6.49
CA ARG A 180 4.40 -15.33 -7.21
C ARG A 180 3.03 -15.11 -7.87
N LEU A 181 2.35 -14.04 -7.49
CA LEU A 181 0.98 -13.75 -7.90
C LEU A 181 0.82 -12.27 -8.24
N THR A 182 -0.07 -11.97 -9.17
CA THR A 182 -0.54 -10.62 -9.46
C THR A 182 -2.02 -10.54 -9.17
N TYR A 183 -2.44 -9.56 -8.38
CA TYR A 183 -3.85 -9.25 -8.17
C TYR A 183 -4.23 -8.06 -9.05
N LYS A 184 -5.20 -8.28 -9.94
CA LYS A 184 -5.77 -7.25 -10.82
C LYS A 184 -7.03 -6.69 -10.18
N GLU A 185 -7.05 -5.37 -9.96
CA GLU A 185 -8.06 -4.74 -9.10
C GLU A 185 -9.46 -4.75 -9.67
N THR A 186 -9.63 -4.10 -10.83
CA THR A 186 -10.92 -3.83 -11.45
C THR A 186 -10.76 -3.71 -12.94
N SER A 187 -11.76 -4.19 -13.67
CA SER A 187 -11.91 -3.96 -15.10
C SER A 187 -13.39 -4.08 -15.40
N MET A 188 -14.05 -2.94 -15.61
CA MET A 188 -15.47 -2.94 -15.99
C MET A 188 -15.68 -3.61 -17.36
N ALA A 189 -14.69 -3.54 -18.26
CA ALA A 189 -14.71 -4.22 -19.55
C ALA A 189 -14.72 -5.76 -19.40
N GLU A 190 -14.07 -6.28 -18.36
CA GLU A 190 -14.02 -7.72 -18.04
C GLU A 190 -15.02 -8.11 -16.94
N SER A 191 -15.99 -7.25 -16.61
CA SER A 191 -16.99 -7.48 -15.54
C SER A 191 -16.36 -7.77 -14.16
N ARG A 192 -15.14 -7.28 -13.89
CA ARG A 192 -14.48 -7.40 -12.59
C ARG A 192 -14.92 -6.26 -11.68
N VAL A 193 -16.00 -6.50 -10.95
CA VAL A 193 -16.57 -5.55 -9.97
C VAL A 193 -16.02 -5.87 -8.58
N PRO A 194 -15.37 -4.92 -7.89
CA PRO A 194 -14.84 -5.14 -6.56
C PRO A 194 -15.97 -5.35 -5.53
N ASN A 195 -15.81 -6.33 -4.65
CA ASN A 195 -16.76 -6.60 -3.57
C ASN A 195 -16.30 -5.89 -2.29
N PHE A 196 -16.56 -4.58 -2.19
CA PHE A 196 -16.09 -3.77 -1.06
C PHE A 196 -16.56 -4.27 0.30
N ARG A 197 -17.80 -4.77 0.40
CA ARG A 197 -18.30 -5.35 1.64
C ARG A 197 -17.40 -6.48 2.16
N ARG A 198 -16.94 -7.35 1.25
CA ARG A 198 -16.02 -8.43 1.61
C ARG A 198 -14.61 -7.92 1.89
N ARG A 199 -14.10 -6.96 1.12
CA ARG A 199 -12.81 -6.32 1.40
C ARG A 199 -12.80 -5.62 2.78
N GLU A 200 -13.93 -5.03 3.19
CA GLU A 200 -14.11 -4.43 4.51
C GLU A 200 -14.11 -5.47 5.63
N ASP A 201 -14.70 -6.65 5.43
CA ASP A 201 -14.62 -7.75 6.41
C ASP A 201 -13.16 -8.12 6.73
N PHE A 202 -12.28 -8.06 5.72
CA PHE A 202 -10.85 -8.34 5.88
C PHE A 202 -10.05 -7.19 6.50
N LEU A 203 -10.55 -5.95 6.53
CA LEU A 203 -9.82 -4.81 7.10
C LEU A 203 -9.31 -5.08 8.53
N LYS A 204 -10.12 -5.79 9.34
CA LYS A 204 -9.80 -6.13 10.73
C LYS A 204 -8.54 -6.98 10.88
N THR A 205 -8.13 -7.68 9.83
CA THR A 205 -6.93 -8.53 9.81
C THR A 205 -5.66 -7.74 9.46
N PHE A 206 -5.81 -6.55 8.88
CA PHE A 206 -4.70 -5.67 8.52
C PHE A 206 -4.52 -4.59 9.58
N LEU A 207 -3.30 -4.07 9.68
CA LEU A 207 -3.07 -2.97 10.59
C LEU A 207 -4.00 -1.81 10.27
N VAL A 208 -4.25 -1.50 8.99
CA VAL A 208 -5.09 -0.37 8.54
C VAL A 208 -6.49 -0.35 9.16
N GLY A 209 -7.12 -1.52 9.40
CA GLY A 209 -8.47 -1.64 9.95
C GLY A 209 -8.55 -1.75 11.47
N SER A 210 -7.44 -1.60 12.20
CA SER A 210 -7.45 -1.55 13.66
C SER A 210 -8.24 -0.33 14.17
N THR A 211 -9.02 -0.50 15.23
CA THR A 211 -9.79 0.58 15.85
C THR A 211 -8.90 1.54 16.66
N PRO A 212 -9.06 2.86 16.52
CA PRO A 212 -10.00 3.54 15.62
C PRO A 212 -9.47 3.63 14.17
N MET A 213 -10.38 3.43 13.21
CA MET A 213 -10.08 3.48 11.78
C MET A 213 -10.16 4.93 11.27
N HIS A 214 -9.21 5.35 10.45
CA HIS A 214 -9.22 6.68 9.84
C HIS A 214 -10.36 6.77 8.81
N PRO A 215 -11.14 7.86 8.74
CA PRO A 215 -12.28 8.00 7.82
C PRO A 215 -11.87 7.81 6.35
N ASP A 216 -10.71 8.32 5.96
CA ASP A 216 -10.21 8.24 4.59
C ASP A 216 -9.89 6.81 4.11
N VAL A 217 -9.82 5.81 5.00
CA VAL A 217 -9.60 4.42 4.61
C VAL A 217 -10.65 3.96 3.60
N THR A 218 -11.90 4.39 3.77
CA THR A 218 -13.03 4.04 2.91
C THR A 218 -13.21 4.98 1.71
N GLU A 219 -12.38 6.01 1.54
CA GLU A 219 -12.53 6.99 0.44
C GLU A 219 -12.46 6.32 -0.93
N ILE A 220 -11.69 5.23 -1.06
CA ILE A 220 -11.60 4.47 -2.31
C ILE A 220 -12.94 3.88 -2.77
N ILE A 221 -13.83 3.55 -1.81
CA ILE A 221 -15.18 3.05 -2.09
C ILE A 221 -16.02 4.17 -2.69
N LYS A 222 -15.92 5.37 -2.11
CA LYS A 222 -16.62 6.57 -2.60
C LYS A 222 -16.14 6.95 -4.00
N GLN A 223 -14.83 6.97 -4.24
CA GLN A 223 -14.23 7.23 -5.55
C GLN A 223 -14.75 6.24 -6.62
N TYR A 224 -14.81 4.95 -6.30
CA TYR A 224 -15.36 3.94 -7.22
C TYR A 224 -16.85 4.20 -7.52
N ASN A 225 -17.65 4.47 -6.50
CA ASN A 225 -19.09 4.69 -6.66
C ASN A 225 -19.38 5.95 -7.50
N GLU A 226 -18.61 7.02 -7.32
CA GLU A 226 -18.70 8.24 -8.13
C GLU A 226 -18.44 7.95 -9.62
N MET A 227 -17.34 7.26 -9.93
CA MET A 227 -17.00 6.87 -11.30
C MET A 227 -18.05 5.94 -11.91
N SER A 228 -18.51 4.94 -11.13
CA SER A 228 -19.52 3.99 -11.59
C SER A 228 -20.86 4.66 -11.85
N ALA A 229 -21.28 5.62 -11.02
CA ALA A 229 -22.52 6.38 -11.20
C ALA A 229 -22.45 7.29 -12.44
N ALA A 230 -21.27 7.80 -12.78
CA ALA A 230 -21.03 8.57 -14.00
C ALA A 230 -20.88 7.71 -15.27
N GLY A 231 -20.90 6.38 -15.15
CA GLY A 231 -20.64 5.47 -16.27
C GLY A 231 -19.19 5.48 -16.76
N PHE A 232 -18.25 5.98 -15.94
CA PHE A 232 -16.83 6.02 -16.28
C PHE A 232 -16.22 4.61 -16.18
N VAL A 233 -15.52 4.18 -17.23
CA VAL A 233 -14.90 2.85 -17.28
C VAL A 233 -13.68 2.81 -16.38
N VAL A 234 -13.79 2.08 -15.27
CA VAL A 234 -12.66 1.83 -14.36
C VAL A 234 -11.88 0.62 -14.86
N ASN A 235 -10.60 0.81 -15.17
CA ASN A 235 -9.69 -0.25 -15.57
C ASN A 235 -8.32 -0.09 -14.89
N GLY A 236 -8.04 -0.99 -13.95
CA GLY A 236 -6.85 -0.99 -13.11
C GLY A 236 -7.08 -0.36 -11.74
N ASP A 237 -6.08 0.41 -11.28
CA ASP A 237 -6.08 1.07 -9.97
C ASP A 237 -7.17 2.16 -9.88
N ILE A 238 -8.04 2.04 -8.88
CA ILE A 238 -9.23 2.89 -8.71
C ILE A 238 -8.83 4.35 -8.45
N ALA A 239 -7.79 4.59 -7.64
CA ALA A 239 -7.36 5.94 -7.29
C ALA A 239 -6.82 6.68 -8.52
N ARG A 240 -6.04 6.00 -9.36
CA ARG A 240 -5.54 6.53 -10.64
C ARG A 240 -6.68 6.80 -11.62
N CYS A 241 -7.64 5.89 -11.73
CA CYS A 241 -8.83 6.10 -12.57
C CYS A 241 -9.64 7.33 -12.11
N HIS A 242 -9.82 7.50 -10.80
CA HIS A 242 -10.54 8.65 -10.23
C HIS A 242 -9.82 9.97 -10.51
N ALA A 243 -8.49 10.00 -10.37
CA ALA A 243 -7.70 11.18 -10.72
C ALA A 243 -7.86 11.60 -12.20
N SER A 244 -7.96 10.63 -13.12
CA SER A 244 -8.24 10.89 -14.53
C SER A 244 -9.68 11.38 -14.74
N PHE A 245 -10.66 10.75 -14.10
CA PHE A 245 -12.07 11.15 -14.14
C PHE A 245 -12.27 12.61 -13.69
N VAL A 246 -11.68 13.00 -12.57
CA VAL A 246 -11.74 14.37 -12.04
C VAL A 246 -11.12 15.39 -13.00
N LYS A 247 -10.05 15.03 -13.72
CA LYS A 247 -9.45 15.92 -14.74
C LYS A 247 -10.42 16.11 -15.91
N THR A 248 -10.94 15.03 -16.47
CA THR A 248 -11.89 15.10 -17.61
C THR A 248 -13.16 15.87 -17.26
N SER A 249 -13.72 15.70 -16.06
CA SER A 249 -14.92 16.44 -15.64
C SER A 249 -14.67 17.94 -15.44
N LYS A 250 -13.43 18.36 -15.13
CA LYS A 250 -13.07 19.78 -15.04
C LYS A 250 -12.93 20.41 -16.42
N ASP A 251 -12.34 19.67 -17.36
CA ASP A 251 -12.13 20.14 -18.73
C ASP A 251 -13.47 20.31 -19.48
N ASP A 252 -14.43 19.40 -19.29
CA ASP A 252 -15.79 19.50 -19.84
C ASP A 252 -16.61 20.67 -19.26
N GLY A 253 -16.26 21.13 -18.06
CA GLY A 253 -16.88 22.29 -17.42
C GLY A 253 -16.40 23.64 -17.96
N THR A 254 -15.24 23.67 -18.62
CA THR A 254 -14.64 24.89 -19.19
C THR A 254 -15.00 25.15 -20.66
N SER A 255 -15.51 24.16 -21.40
CA SER A 255 -15.94 24.32 -22.80
C SER A 255 -17.40 24.75 -23.00
N LYS A 256 -18.12 25.19 -21.95
CA LYS A 256 -19.50 25.70 -22.03
C LYS A 256 -19.65 27.18 -21.66
N LYS A 257 -18.61 27.97 -21.88
CA LYS A 257 -18.69 29.44 -21.85
C LYS A 257 -18.08 30.00 -23.12
N ASP A 258 -18.82 29.91 -24.21
CA ASP A 258 -18.72 30.79 -25.38
C ASP A 258 -20.15 31.08 -25.87
#